data_AF-A0A939UHV0-F1
#
_entry.id   AF-A0A939UHV0-F1
#
_cell.length_a   1.000
_cell.length_b   1.000
_cell.length_c   1.000
_cell.angle_alpha   90.00
_cell.angle_beta   90.00
_cell.angle_gamma   90.00
#
_symmetry.space_group_name_H-M   'P 1'
#
loop_
_entity.id
_entity.type
_entity.pdbx_description
1 polymer ?
#
loop_
_entity_poly.entity_id
_entity_poly.type
_entity_poly.pdbx_seq_one_letter_code
_entity_poly.pdbx_strand_id
1 'polypeptide(L)' 'MADKDYYSILGVSKEASADELKSAYRRLAKKYH' A
#
# COMPACT_ATOMS: atom_id res chain seq x y z
N MET A 1 5.69 -6.91 -19.46
CA MET A 1 5.84 -5.74 -18.56
C MET A 1 5.12 -6.14 -17.29
N ALA A 2 5.82 -6.40 -16.19
CA ALA A 2 5.18 -6.86 -14.96
C ALA A 2 4.43 -5.67 -14.35
N ASP A 3 3.11 -5.71 -14.40
CA ASP A 3 2.24 -4.75 -13.71
C ASP A 3 2.66 -4.74 -12.25
N LYS A 4 3.30 -3.65 -11.82
CA LYS A 4 3.71 -3.49 -10.43
C LYS A 4 2.42 -3.46 -9.61
N ASP A 5 2.16 -4.54 -8.89
CA ASP A 5 0.99 -4.66 -8.03
C ASP A 5 1.22 -3.81 -6.78
N TYR A 6 1.02 -2.49 -6.92
CA TYR A 6 1.23 -1.50 -5.87
C TYR A 6 0.36 -1.77 -4.65
N TYR A 7 -0.82 -2.36 -4.86
CA TYR A 7 -1.72 -2.79 -3.79
C TYR A 7 -1.10 -3.93 -2.99
N SER A 8 -0.53 -4.93 -3.67
CA SER A 8 0.21 -6.02 -3.02
C SER A 8 1.46 -5.53 -2.29
N ILE A 9 2.18 -4.53 -2.85
CA ILE A 9 3.36 -3.91 -2.19
C ILE A 9 2.95 -3.16 -0.92
N LEU A 10 1.85 -2.43 -0.97
CA LEU A 10 1.28 -1.73 0.20
C LEU A 10 0.59 -2.70 1.18
N GLY A 11 0.37 -3.96 0.78
CA GLY A 11 -0.31 -4.98 1.56
C GLY A 11 -1.80 -4.67 1.78
N VAL A 12 -2.44 -4.06 0.77
CA VAL A 12 -3.87 -3.67 0.78
C VAL A 12 -4.62 -4.34 -0.37
N SER A 13 -5.94 -4.51 -0.23
CA SER A 13 -6.79 -5.00 -1.34
C SER A 13 -6.81 -4.00 -2.50
N LYS A 14 -7.10 -4.48 -3.71
CA LYS A 14 -7.37 -3.62 -4.88
C LYS A 14 -8.65 -2.79 -4.70
N GLU A 15 -9.57 -3.22 -3.84
CA GLU A 15 -10.74 -2.43 -3.45
C GLU A 15 -10.51 -1.56 -2.20
N ALA A 16 -9.27 -1.47 -1.71
CA ALA A 16 -8.99 -0.71 -0.49
C ALA A 16 -9.36 0.77 -0.65
N SER A 17 -9.95 1.31 0.41
CA SER A 17 -10.34 2.71 0.47
C SER A 17 -9.13 3.64 0.55
N ALA A 18 -9.31 4.92 0.18
CA ALA A 18 -8.25 5.92 0.25
C ALA A 18 -7.65 6.04 1.67
N ASP A 19 -8.45 5.86 2.72
CA ASP A 19 -8.02 5.91 4.11
C ASP A 19 -7.14 4.70 4.51
N GLU A 20 -7.46 3.52 3.99
CA GLU A 20 -6.65 2.31 4.18
C GLU A 20 -5.30 2.43 3.46
N LEU A 21 -5.30 2.91 2.22
CA LEU A 21 -4.08 3.20 1.45
C LEU A 21 -3.16 4.16 2.20
N LYS A 22 -3.71 5.26 2.72
CA LYS A 22 -2.95 6.27 3.49
C LYS A 22 -2.39 5.68 4.79
N SER A 23 -3.14 4.83 5.44
CA SER A 23 -2.72 4.18 6.70
C SER A 23 -1.66 3.12 6.48
N ALA A 24 -1.80 2.29 5.44
CA ALA A 24 -0.80 1.30 5.04
C ALA A 24 0.51 1.97 4.62
N TYR A 25 0.44 3.03 3.81
CA TYR A 25 1.61 3.83 3.44
C TYR A 25 2.33 4.39 4.67
N ARG A 26 1.61 5.03 5.60
CA ARG A 26 2.22 5.58 6.84
C ARG A 26 2.90 4.51 7.69
N ARG A 27 2.32 3.31 7.78
CA ARG A 27 2.90 2.19 8.51
C ARG A 27 4.21 1.73 7.86
N LEU A 28 4.21 1.55 6.55
CA LEU A 28 5.40 1.14 5.79
C LEU A 28 6.48 2.23 5.82
N ALA A 29 6.08 3.49 5.66
CA ALA A 29 6.98 4.64 5.77
C ALA A 29 7.68 4.63 7.13
N LYS A 30 6.97 4.50 8.26
CA LYS A 30 7.63 4.41 9.58
C LYS A 30 8.57 3.22 9.75
N LYS A 31 8.31 2.11 9.07
CA LYS A 31 9.13 0.88 9.17
C LYS A 31 10.43 0.99 8.37
N TYR A 32 10.41 1.72 7.26
CA TYR A 32 11.52 1.83 6.31
C TYR A 32 12.09 3.25 6.17
N HIS A 33 11.58 4.21 6.94
CA HIS A 33 12.17 5.55 7.08
C HIS A 33 13.58 5.43 7.67
#